data_AF-A0A3M6UB75-F1
#
_entry.id   AF-A0A3M6UB75-F1
#
_cell.length_a   1.000
_cell.length_b   1.000
_cell.length_c   1.000
_cell.angle_alpha   90.00
_cell.angle_beta   90.00
_cell.angle_gamma   90.00
#
_symmetry.space_group_name_H-M   'P 1'
#
loop_
_entity.id
_entity.type
_entity.pdbx_description
1 polymer ?
#
loop_
_entity_poly.entity_id
_entity_poly.type
_entity_poly.pdbx_seq_one_letter_code
_entity_poly.pdbx_strand_id
1 'polypeptide(L)'
;MDSIEEALLAIFIGIVVAEFLRKTSRVLQAIEVFKECLIKLHSQVLAIDGSLANTMFRALYIKITFAYQDCNDTAEKGLLHLFLAAILQAQSKFMKAWKFYESAINITKTIGNTKGQAQCYKNLGTTQYDKAREYQEKALADTDRDGEATSYGNLGTLFQSLGHHDKALEYQEKALAIKIEIGNRD
;
A
#
# COMPACT_ATOMS: atom_id res chain seq x y z
N MET A 1 13.59 -27.07 15.18
CA MET A 1 13.70 -25.86 14.35
C MET A 1 12.31 -25.24 14.39
N ASP A 2 12.18 -24.01 14.88
CA ASP A 2 10.84 -23.42 15.04
C ASP A 2 10.24 -23.09 13.67
N SER A 3 8.91 -23.15 13.56
CA SER A 3 8.17 -22.92 12.30
C SER A 3 8.51 -21.58 11.62
N ILE A 4 9.00 -20.60 12.38
CA ILE A 4 9.43 -19.28 11.88
C ILE A 4 10.81 -19.37 11.25
N GLU A 5 11.76 -20.10 11.85
CA GLU A 5 13.11 -20.29 11.29
C GLU A 5 13.05 -20.99 9.93
N GLU A 6 12.19 -22.00 9.80
CA GLU A 6 11.98 -22.70 8.52
C GLU A 6 11.41 -21.76 7.45
N ALA A 7 10.45 -20.90 7.83
CA ALA A 7 9.89 -19.90 6.93
C ALA A 7 10.92 -18.86 6.49
N LEU A 8 11.75 -18.37 7.42
CA LEU A 8 12.83 -17.42 7.14
C LEU A 8 13.90 -18.04 6.23
N LEU A 9 14.30 -19.30 6.50
CA LEU A 9 15.25 -20.03 5.68
C LEU A 9 14.72 -20.21 4.24
N ALA A 10 13.44 -20.58 4.09
CA ALA A 10 12.80 -20.70 2.79
C ALA A 10 12.83 -19.36 2.01
N ILE A 11 12.58 -18.24 2.69
CA ILE A 11 12.67 -16.91 2.07
C ILE A 11 14.11 -16.60 1.61
N PHE A 12 15.12 -16.89 2.44
CA PHE A 12 16.52 -16.68 2.06
C PHE A 12 16.94 -17.53 0.86
N ILE A 13 16.58 -18.81 0.85
CA ILE A 13 16.85 -19.72 -0.28
C ILE A 13 16.15 -19.19 -1.54
N GLY A 14 14.87 -18.82 -1.43
CA GLY A 14 14.11 -18.26 -2.54
C GLY A 14 14.75 -16.99 -3.11
N ILE A 15 15.25 -16.09 -2.26
CA ILE A 15 15.97 -14.88 -2.70
C ILE A 15 17.22 -15.25 -3.52
N VAL A 16 18.02 -16.21 -3.05
CA VAL A 16 19.24 -16.65 -3.76
C VAL A 16 18.90 -17.30 -5.11
N VAL A 17 17.89 -18.16 -5.12
CA VAL A 17 17.39 -18.81 -6.35
C VAL A 17 16.89 -17.76 -7.34
N ALA A 18 16.11 -16.78 -6.89
CA ALA A 18 15.61 -15.70 -7.72
C ALA A 18 16.74 -14.84 -8.30
N GLU A 19 17.79 -14.53 -7.53
CA GLU A 19 18.96 -13.82 -8.06
C GLU A 19 19.71 -14.60 -9.13
N PHE A 20 19.85 -15.92 -8.96
CA PHE A 20 20.44 -16.78 -9.96
C PHE A 20 19.59 -16.83 -11.24
N LEU A 21 18.26 -16.98 -11.11
CA LEU A 21 17.33 -16.94 -12.23
C LEU A 21 17.41 -15.61 -12.99
N ARG A 22 17.50 -14.48 -12.28
CA ARG A 22 17.66 -13.14 -12.88
C ARG A 22 18.95 -13.05 -13.70
N LYS A 23 20.07 -13.47 -13.14
CA LYS A 23 21.39 -13.43 -13.82
C LYS A 23 21.49 -14.37 -15.02
N THR A 24 20.62 -15.38 -15.10
CA THR A 24 20.57 -16.35 -16.21
C THR A 24 19.46 -16.04 -17.21
N SER A 25 19.04 -14.77 -17.30
CA SER A 25 18.01 -14.26 -18.21
C SER A 25 16.61 -14.87 -18.04
N ARG A 26 16.36 -15.61 -16.96
CA ARG A 26 15.05 -16.16 -16.57
C ARG A 26 14.34 -15.19 -15.63
N VAL A 27 14.23 -13.95 -16.09
CA VAL A 27 13.81 -12.81 -15.26
C VAL A 27 12.38 -13.00 -14.72
N LEU A 28 11.47 -13.60 -15.51
CA LEU A 28 10.09 -13.83 -15.09
C LEU A 28 9.98 -14.84 -13.95
N GLN A 29 10.73 -15.94 -14.04
CA GLN A 29 10.79 -16.95 -12.96
C GLN A 29 11.43 -16.37 -11.69
N ALA A 30 12.47 -15.53 -11.84
CA ALA A 30 13.06 -14.82 -10.71
C ALA A 30 12.03 -13.95 -9.97
N ILE A 31 11.24 -13.22 -10.75
CA ILE A 31 10.17 -12.35 -10.26
C ILE A 31 9.11 -13.14 -9.49
N GLU A 32 8.66 -14.29 -10.02
CA GLU A 32 7.67 -15.14 -9.36
C GLU A 32 8.19 -15.61 -8.00
N VAL A 33 9.43 -16.10 -7.95
CA VAL A 33 10.05 -16.53 -6.70
C VAL A 33 10.16 -15.37 -5.70
N PHE A 34 10.52 -14.16 -6.15
CA PHE A 34 10.52 -12.99 -5.26
C PHE A 34 9.12 -12.63 -4.73
N LYS A 35 8.06 -12.79 -5.52
CA LYS A 35 6.67 -12.56 -5.07
C LYS A 35 6.25 -13.57 -4.02
N GLU A 36 6.57 -14.85 -4.22
CA GLU A 36 6.30 -15.91 -3.24
C GLU A 36 7.03 -15.63 -1.92
N CYS A 37 8.31 -15.20 -1.98
CA CYS A 37 9.06 -14.77 -0.80
C CYS A 37 8.39 -13.59 -0.06
N LEU A 38 7.85 -12.62 -0.78
CA LEU A 38 7.10 -11.50 -0.20
C LEU A 38 5.81 -11.94 0.50
N ILE A 39 5.03 -12.81 -0.15
CA ILE A 39 3.79 -13.36 0.42
C ILE A 39 4.10 -14.14 1.70
N LYS A 40 5.13 -15.00 1.64
CA LYS A 40 5.56 -15.78 2.80
C LYS A 40 6.02 -14.88 3.94
N LEU A 41 6.83 -13.85 3.66
CA LEU A 41 7.26 -12.88 4.67
C LEU A 41 6.07 -12.12 5.29
N HIS A 42 5.08 -11.74 4.47
CA HIS A 42 3.87 -11.07 4.96
C HIS A 42 3.05 -11.95 5.90
N SER A 43 2.90 -13.24 5.58
CA SER A 43 2.20 -14.20 6.45
C SER A 43 2.86 -14.37 7.83
N GLN A 44 4.15 -14.05 7.96
CA GLN A 44 4.93 -14.22 9.19
C GLN A 44 5.18 -12.89 9.91
N VAL A 45 4.66 -11.77 9.43
CA VAL A 45 5.05 -10.43 9.91
C VAL A 45 4.72 -10.20 11.40
N LEU A 46 3.69 -10.87 11.92
CA LEU A 46 3.29 -10.80 13.33
C LEU A 46 4.14 -11.70 14.23
N ALA A 47 4.83 -12.68 13.65
CA ALA A 47 5.61 -13.69 14.36
C ALA A 47 7.11 -13.34 14.41
N ILE A 48 7.57 -12.41 13.57
CA ILE A 48 8.97 -11.98 13.46
C ILE A 48 9.10 -10.57 14.04
N ASP A 49 10.28 -10.26 14.58
CA ASP A 49 10.62 -8.88 14.99
C ASP A 49 10.32 -7.87 13.86
N GLY A 50 9.63 -6.78 14.21
CA GLY A 50 9.17 -5.78 13.25
C GLY A 50 10.30 -5.08 12.50
N SER A 51 11.46 -4.88 13.15
CA SER A 51 12.65 -4.30 12.51
C SER A 51 13.25 -5.27 11.49
N LEU A 52 13.36 -6.54 11.85
CA LEU A 52 13.81 -7.61 10.96
C LEU A 52 12.88 -7.76 9.76
N ALA A 53 11.56 -7.86 9.98
CA ALA A 53 10.57 -7.95 8.92
C ALA A 53 10.68 -6.76 7.95
N ASN A 54 10.78 -5.53 8.47
CA ASN A 54 10.91 -4.33 7.65
C ASN A 54 12.20 -4.32 6.81
N THR A 55 13.31 -4.83 7.38
CA THR A 55 14.59 -4.99 6.67
C THR A 55 14.47 -6.00 5.54
N MET A 56 13.86 -7.16 5.79
CA MET A 56 13.64 -8.19 4.78
C MET A 56 12.70 -7.70 3.66
N PHE A 57 11.63 -7.00 4.00
CA PHE A 57 10.76 -6.36 3.01
C PHE A 57 11.55 -5.40 2.13
N ARG A 58 12.35 -4.50 2.73
CA ARG A 58 13.16 -3.55 1.97
C ARG A 58 14.12 -4.26 1.01
N ALA A 59 14.77 -5.33 1.45
CA ALA A 59 15.67 -6.12 0.61
C ALA A 59 14.94 -6.77 -0.58
N LEU A 60 13.77 -7.39 -0.33
CA LEU A 60 12.94 -7.99 -1.39
C LEU A 60 12.46 -6.94 -2.40
N TYR A 61 11.97 -5.79 -1.94
CA TYR A 61 11.54 -4.70 -2.82
C TYR A 61 12.65 -4.21 -3.75
N ILE A 62 13.87 -4.06 -3.23
CA ILE A 62 15.02 -3.63 -4.03
C ILE A 62 15.35 -4.68 -5.10
N LYS A 63 15.45 -5.96 -4.72
CA LYS A 63 15.80 -7.04 -5.65
C LYS A 63 14.74 -7.24 -6.74
N ILE A 64 13.47 -7.13 -6.38
CA ILE A 64 12.35 -7.11 -7.32
C ILE A 64 12.55 -5.96 -8.30
N THR A 65 12.73 -4.73 -7.82
CA THR A 65 12.92 -3.55 -8.69
C THR A 65 14.06 -3.77 -9.70
N PHE A 66 15.19 -4.34 -9.28
CA PHE A 66 16.30 -4.69 -10.17
C PHE A 66 15.91 -5.76 -11.20
N ALA A 67 15.26 -6.85 -10.79
CA ALA A 67 14.77 -7.86 -11.73
C ALA A 67 13.84 -7.27 -12.79
N TYR A 68 13.06 -6.26 -12.44
CA TYR A 68 12.16 -5.58 -13.37
C TYR A 68 12.84 -4.59 -14.31
N GLN A 69 13.97 -3.98 -13.91
CA GLN A 69 14.80 -3.22 -14.83
C GLN A 69 15.36 -4.11 -15.94
N ASP A 70 15.64 -5.38 -15.63
CA ASP A 70 16.14 -6.37 -16.58
C ASP A 70 15.03 -7.00 -17.46
N CYS A 71 13.75 -6.78 -17.12
CA CYS A 71 12.62 -7.31 -17.87
C CYS A 71 12.27 -6.36 -19.04
N ASN A 72 12.10 -6.88 -20.26
CA ASN A 72 11.70 -6.09 -21.43
C ASN A 72 10.18 -6.08 -21.69
N ASP A 73 9.39 -6.84 -20.92
CA ASP A 73 7.93 -6.91 -21.09
C ASP A 73 7.22 -5.82 -20.28
N THR A 74 6.58 -4.89 -21.00
CA THR A 74 5.90 -3.73 -20.43
C THR A 74 4.62 -4.12 -19.69
N ALA A 75 3.95 -5.22 -20.06
CA ALA A 75 2.67 -5.59 -19.46
C ALA A 75 2.82 -6.21 -18.07
N GLU A 76 3.82 -7.07 -17.89
CA GLU A 76 4.09 -7.68 -16.59
C GLU A 76 4.64 -6.69 -15.55
N LYS A 77 5.33 -5.63 -16.00
CA LYS A 77 5.74 -4.49 -15.14
C LYS A 77 4.53 -3.79 -14.52
N GLY A 78 3.43 -3.65 -15.26
CA GLY A 78 2.21 -2.98 -14.79
C GLY A 78 1.49 -3.76 -13.70
N LEU A 79 1.31 -5.08 -13.90
CA LEU A 79 0.69 -5.97 -12.93
C LEU A 79 1.48 -6.07 -11.62
N LEU A 80 2.81 -6.01 -11.71
CA LEU A 80 3.64 -5.94 -10.51
C LEU A 80 3.44 -4.64 -9.75
N HIS A 81 3.51 -3.49 -10.41
CA HIS A 81 3.38 -2.22 -9.70
C HIS A 81 2.06 -2.15 -8.95
N LEU A 82 0.99 -2.74 -9.50
CA LEU A 82 -0.27 -2.94 -8.80
C LEU A 82 -0.13 -3.85 -7.56
N PHE A 83 0.57 -4.98 -7.68
CA PHE A 83 0.80 -5.92 -6.58
C PHE A 83 1.66 -5.33 -5.45
N LEU A 84 2.77 -4.64 -5.77
CA LEU A 84 3.63 -3.98 -4.79
C LEU A 84 2.89 -2.84 -4.08
N ALA A 85 2.08 -2.09 -4.81
CA ALA A 85 1.27 -1.04 -4.22
C ALA A 85 0.25 -1.60 -3.21
N ALA A 86 -0.39 -2.73 -3.51
CA ALA A 86 -1.30 -3.40 -2.58
C ALA A 86 -0.60 -3.90 -1.30
N ILE A 87 0.60 -4.46 -1.41
CA ILE A 87 1.38 -4.89 -0.23
C ILE A 87 1.82 -3.68 0.59
N LEU A 88 2.28 -2.61 -0.05
CA LEU A 88 2.67 -1.38 0.65
C LEU A 88 1.47 -0.71 1.34
N GLN A 89 0.29 -0.78 0.75
CA GLN A 89 -0.96 -0.35 1.39
C GLN A 89 -1.28 -1.22 2.62
N ALA A 90 -1.14 -2.54 2.53
CA ALA A 90 -1.32 -3.44 3.67
C ALA A 90 -0.28 -3.22 4.80
N GLN A 91 0.86 -2.60 4.49
CA GLN A 91 1.88 -2.18 5.46
C GLN A 91 1.70 -0.73 5.96
N SER A 92 0.59 -0.07 5.63
CA SER A 92 0.32 1.34 5.92
C SER A 92 1.36 2.32 5.34
N LYS A 93 2.15 1.89 4.34
CA LYS A 93 3.18 2.71 3.66
C LYS A 93 2.56 3.45 2.48
N PHE A 94 1.52 4.23 2.75
CA PHE A 94 0.64 4.82 1.73
C PHE A 94 1.37 5.70 0.70
N MET A 95 2.35 6.50 1.11
CA MET A 95 3.11 7.36 0.18
C MET A 95 3.97 6.56 -0.81
N LYS A 96 4.47 5.39 -0.40
CA LYS A 96 5.21 4.50 -1.29
C LYS A 96 4.25 3.73 -2.20
N ALA A 97 3.12 3.24 -1.66
CA ALA A 97 2.07 2.59 -2.43
C ALA A 97 1.56 3.47 -3.57
N TRP A 98 1.35 4.76 -3.29
CA TRP A 98 0.88 5.74 -4.26
C TRP A 98 1.77 5.86 -5.50
N LYS A 99 3.09 5.97 -5.32
CA LYS A 99 4.05 6.03 -6.44
C LYS A 99 3.97 4.80 -7.34
N PHE A 100 3.75 3.64 -6.73
CA PHE A 100 3.60 2.40 -7.48
C PHE A 100 2.25 2.32 -8.21
N TYR A 101 1.15 2.77 -7.61
CA TYR A 101 -0.13 2.87 -8.32
C TYR A 101 -0.07 3.84 -9.51
N GLU A 102 0.57 5.00 -9.38
CA GLU A 102 0.76 5.93 -10.51
C GLU A 102 1.57 5.29 -11.65
N SER A 103 2.66 4.61 -11.30
CA SER A 103 3.46 3.89 -12.28
C SER A 103 2.66 2.76 -12.96
N ALA A 104 1.85 2.02 -12.19
CA ALA A 104 0.97 0.98 -12.71
C ALA A 104 -0.08 1.55 -13.67
N ILE A 105 -0.68 2.71 -13.36
CA ILE A 105 -1.64 3.39 -14.25
C ILE A 105 -0.97 3.78 -15.56
N ASN A 106 0.23 4.36 -15.50
CA ASN A 106 0.90 4.83 -16.70
C ASN A 106 1.27 3.66 -17.63
N ILE A 107 1.72 2.55 -17.06
CA ILE A 107 2.02 1.33 -17.81
C ILE A 107 0.74 0.69 -18.36
N THR A 108 -0.28 0.50 -17.53
CA THR A 108 -1.56 -0.09 -17.99
C THR A 108 -2.24 0.78 -19.06
N LYS A 109 -2.00 2.09 -19.06
CA LYS A 109 -2.40 3.02 -20.13
C LYS A 109 -1.64 2.77 -21.43
N THR A 110 -0.33 2.62 -21.38
CA THR A 110 0.49 2.42 -22.59
C THR A 110 0.21 1.09 -23.27
N ILE A 111 -0.15 0.05 -22.51
CA ILE A 111 -0.49 -1.27 -23.05
C ILE A 111 -1.99 -1.46 -23.35
N GLY A 112 -2.84 -0.45 -23.11
CA GLY A 112 -4.29 -0.54 -23.32
C GLY A 112 -5.04 -1.49 -22.36
N ASN A 113 -4.47 -1.80 -21.20
CA ASN A 113 -5.08 -2.68 -20.19
C ASN A 113 -6.05 -1.92 -19.29
N THR A 114 -7.27 -1.74 -19.78
CA THR A 114 -8.36 -1.02 -19.10
C THR A 114 -8.79 -1.66 -17.78
N LYS A 115 -8.74 -2.99 -17.66
CA LYS A 115 -9.04 -3.70 -16.40
C LYS A 115 -7.98 -3.42 -15.33
N GLY A 116 -6.70 -3.48 -15.69
CA GLY A 116 -5.60 -3.14 -14.80
C GLY A 116 -5.64 -1.69 -14.34
N GLN A 117 -5.98 -0.75 -15.25
CA GLN A 117 -6.22 0.65 -14.90
C GLN A 117 -7.34 0.82 -13.88
N ALA A 118 -8.51 0.23 -14.14
CA ALA A 118 -9.66 0.33 -13.25
C ALA A 118 -9.32 -0.17 -11.83
N GLN A 119 -8.54 -1.25 -11.74
CA GLN A 119 -8.08 -1.78 -10.45
C GLN A 119 -7.09 -0.85 -9.75
N CYS A 120 -6.19 -0.20 -10.48
CA CYS A 120 -5.29 0.81 -9.91
C CYS A 120 -6.07 2.00 -9.35
N TYR A 121 -7.04 2.53 -10.10
CA TYR A 121 -7.88 3.65 -9.66
C TYR A 121 -8.71 3.29 -8.42
N LYS A 122 -9.31 2.09 -8.40
CA LYS A 122 -10.05 1.59 -7.24
C LYS A 122 -9.16 1.54 -5.98
N ASN A 123 -7.97 0.94 -6.10
CA ASN A 123 -7.09 0.76 -4.97
C ASN A 123 -6.42 2.07 -4.51
N LEU A 124 -6.19 3.03 -5.42
CA LEU A 124 -5.79 4.40 -5.07
C LEU A 124 -6.84 5.11 -4.22
N GLY A 125 -8.13 4.97 -4.57
CA GLY A 125 -9.23 5.48 -3.77
C GLY A 125 -9.22 4.90 -2.34
N THR A 126 -8.97 3.59 -2.20
CA THR A 126 -8.82 2.95 -0.89
C THR A 126 -7.56 3.42 -0.14
N THR A 127 -6.44 3.61 -0.83
CA THR A 127 -5.20 4.10 -0.22
C THR A 127 -5.34 5.54 0.31
N GLN A 128 -6.08 6.40 -0.40
CA GLN A 128 -6.41 7.74 0.08
C GLN A 128 -7.36 7.70 1.28
N TYR A 129 -8.31 6.75 1.29
CA TYR A 129 -9.20 6.50 2.43
C TYR A 129 -8.41 6.08 3.69
N ASP A 130 -7.48 5.16 3.56
CA ASP A 130 -6.68 4.65 4.69
C ASP A 130 -5.71 5.72 5.22
N LYS A 131 -5.09 6.51 4.33
CA LYS A 131 -4.25 7.66 4.69
C LYS A 131 -5.04 8.74 5.42
N ALA A 132 -6.24 9.06 4.94
CA ALA A 132 -7.14 10.01 5.57
C ALA A 132 -7.54 9.57 7.00
N ARG A 133 -7.78 8.28 7.19
CA ARG A 133 -8.07 7.69 8.51
C ARG A 133 -6.86 7.73 9.46
N GLU A 134 -5.65 7.44 8.98
CA GLU A 134 -4.43 7.48 9.81
C GLU A 134 -4.12 8.90 10.33
N TYR A 135 -4.28 9.92 9.47
CA TYR A 135 -4.12 11.32 9.90
C TYR A 135 -5.19 11.72 10.92
N GLN A 136 -6.40 11.18 10.79
CA GLN A 136 -7.47 11.41 11.76
C GLN A 136 -7.15 10.81 13.14
N GLU A 137 -6.67 9.57 13.21
CA GLU A 137 -6.29 8.94 14.50
C GLU A 137 -5.14 9.70 15.18
N LYS A 138 -4.18 10.20 14.41
CA LYS A 138 -3.08 11.02 14.94
C LYS A 138 -3.52 12.42 15.39
N ALA A 139 -4.44 13.05 14.66
CA ALA A 139 -4.97 14.35 15.04
C ALA A 139 -5.85 14.27 16.29
N LEU A 140 -6.68 13.23 16.41
CA LEU A 140 -7.56 12.96 17.57
C LEU A 140 -6.79 12.67 18.86
N ALA A 141 -5.54 12.23 18.77
CA ALA A 141 -4.72 11.91 19.94
C ALA A 141 -4.22 13.16 20.69
N ASP A 142 -4.26 14.36 20.09
CA ASP A 142 -3.56 15.54 20.61
C ASP A 142 -4.27 16.89 20.35
N THR A 143 -5.54 16.91 19.91
CA THR A 143 -6.26 18.15 19.57
C THR A 143 -7.52 18.43 20.40
N ASP A 144 -7.74 19.70 20.70
CA ASP A 144 -9.00 20.26 21.21
C ASP A 144 -10.14 20.01 20.21
N ARG A 145 -11.38 19.95 20.70
CA ARG A 145 -12.59 19.58 19.98
C ARG A 145 -12.84 20.47 18.75
N ASP A 146 -12.36 21.71 18.74
CA ASP A 146 -12.47 22.59 17.56
C ASP A 146 -11.52 22.16 16.42
N GLY A 147 -10.32 21.65 16.78
CA GLY A 147 -9.39 21.01 15.85
C GLY A 147 -9.92 19.68 15.32
N GLU A 148 -10.64 18.93 16.15
CA GLU A 148 -11.35 17.71 15.78
C GLU A 148 -12.46 18.02 14.74
N ALA A 149 -13.30 19.01 14.99
CA ALA A 149 -14.37 19.41 14.08
C ALA A 149 -13.84 19.90 12.72
N THR A 150 -12.76 20.68 12.72
CA THR A 150 -12.11 21.17 11.50
C THR A 150 -11.55 20.02 10.67
N SER A 151 -10.95 19.03 11.33
CA SER A 151 -10.42 17.84 10.66
C SER A 151 -11.53 17.01 10.01
N TYR A 152 -12.65 16.79 10.70
CA TYR A 152 -13.82 16.10 10.13
C TYR A 152 -14.42 16.85 8.93
N GLY A 153 -14.49 18.18 8.96
CA GLY A 153 -15.00 19.00 7.85
C GLY A 153 -14.11 18.92 6.59
N ASN A 154 -12.79 18.94 6.78
CA ASN A 154 -11.83 18.77 5.69
C ASN A 154 -11.94 17.38 5.04
N LEU A 155 -12.25 16.35 5.82
CA LEU A 155 -12.49 15.00 5.32
C LEU A 155 -13.80 14.86 4.58
N GLY A 156 -14.88 15.46 5.07
CA GLY A 156 -16.14 15.54 4.33
C GLY A 156 -15.93 16.15 2.94
N THR A 157 -15.15 17.22 2.87
CA THR A 157 -14.77 17.88 1.61
C THR A 157 -13.91 16.98 0.71
N LEU A 158 -12.92 16.28 1.29
CA LEU A 158 -12.11 15.31 0.55
C LEU A 158 -12.98 14.20 -0.05
N PHE A 159 -13.86 13.58 0.74
CA PHE A 159 -14.76 12.53 0.24
C PHE A 159 -15.73 13.02 -0.81
N GLN A 160 -16.19 14.25 -0.69
CA GLN A 160 -17.01 14.89 -1.72
C GLN A 160 -16.24 15.03 -3.04
N SER A 161 -14.98 15.49 -3.01
CA SER A 161 -14.13 15.60 -4.19
C SER A 161 -13.77 14.25 -4.83
N LEU A 162 -13.79 13.17 -4.04
CA LEU A 162 -13.58 11.80 -4.50
C LEU A 162 -14.88 11.11 -4.96
N GLY A 163 -16.03 11.78 -4.91
CA GLY A 163 -17.32 11.24 -5.33
C GLY A 163 -17.97 10.25 -4.35
N HIS A 164 -17.43 10.14 -3.13
CA HIS A 164 -17.98 9.27 -2.08
C HIS A 164 -18.95 10.06 -1.19
N HIS A 165 -20.14 10.35 -1.72
CA HIS A 165 -21.12 11.22 -1.09
C HIS A 165 -21.62 10.73 0.28
N ASP A 166 -21.85 9.43 0.45
CA ASP A 166 -22.33 8.87 1.73
C ASP A 166 -21.33 9.09 2.87
N LYS A 167 -20.03 8.89 2.57
CA LYS A 167 -18.95 9.14 3.54
C LYS A 167 -18.71 10.63 3.75
N ALA A 168 -18.83 11.44 2.70
CA ALA A 168 -18.75 12.88 2.82
C ALA A 168 -19.79 13.42 3.80
N LEU A 169 -21.03 12.94 3.69
CA LEU A 169 -22.12 13.27 4.59
C LEU A 169 -21.81 12.84 6.03
N GLU A 170 -21.42 11.58 6.25
CA GLU A 170 -21.07 11.06 7.57
C GLU A 170 -20.01 11.91 8.29
N TYR A 171 -18.97 12.33 7.57
CA TYR A 171 -17.88 13.13 8.15
C TYR A 171 -18.27 14.60 8.33
N GLN A 172 -19.11 15.17 7.47
CA GLN A 172 -19.66 16.50 7.71
C GLN A 172 -20.63 16.52 8.89
N GLU A 173 -21.42 15.48 9.09
CA GLU A 173 -22.32 15.33 10.24
C GLU A 173 -21.54 15.21 11.55
N LYS A 174 -20.42 14.48 11.57
CA LYS A 174 -19.52 14.41 12.74
C LYS A 174 -18.88 15.77 13.06
N ALA A 175 -18.41 16.49 12.04
CA ALA A 175 -17.88 17.85 12.21
C ALA A 175 -18.94 18.79 12.81
N LEU A 176 -20.18 18.69 12.30
CA LEU A 176 -21.30 19.50 12.74
C LEU A 176 -21.70 19.18 14.19
N ALA A 177 -21.79 17.90 14.55
CA ALA A 177 -22.15 17.46 15.89
C ALA A 177 -21.17 18.02 16.94
N ILE A 178 -19.87 18.01 16.64
CA ILE A 178 -18.84 18.55 17.54
C ILE A 178 -18.95 20.08 17.65
N LYS A 179 -19.15 20.79 16.52
CA LYS A 179 -19.38 22.25 16.56
C LYS A 179 -20.60 22.64 17.38
N ILE A 180 -21.68 21.86 17.29
CA ILE A 180 -22.88 22.06 18.12
C ILE A 180 -22.57 21.83 19.59
N GLU A 181 -21.79 20.80 19.92
CA GLU A 181 -21.42 20.51 21.31
C GLU A 181 -20.50 21.58 21.93
N ILE A 182 -19.61 22.16 21.12
CA ILE A 182 -18.78 23.32 21.54
C ILE A 182 -19.68 24.53 21.76
N GLY A 183 -20.53 24.89 20.80
CA GLY A 183 -21.40 26.08 20.88
C GLY A 183 -22.55 26.00 21.89
N ASN A 184 -22.86 24.82 22.44
CA ASN A 184 -23.81 24.64 23.54
C ASN A 184 -23.15 24.65 24.94
N ARG A 185 -21.81 24.70 25.01
CA ARG A 185 -21.04 24.74 26.26
C ARG A 185 -20.52 26.13 26.63
N ASP A 186 -20.72 27.11 25.76
CA ASP A 186 -20.52 28.55 26.02
C ASP A 186 -21.81 29.19 26.57
#